data_AF-A0A955BVU0-F1
#
_entry.id   AF-A0A955BVU0-F1
#
_cell.length_a   1.000
_cell.length_b   1.000
_cell.length_c   1.000
_cell.angle_alpha   90.00
_cell.angle_beta   90.00
_cell.angle_gamma   90.00
#
_symmetry.space_group_name_H-M   'P 1'
#
loop_
_entity.id
_entity.type
_entity.pdbx_description
1 polymer ?
#
loop_
_entity_poly.entity_id
_entity_poly.type
_entity_poly.pdbx_seq_one_letter_code
_entity_poly.pdbx_strand_id
1 'polypeptide(L)' 'MIYEFSWLAFGVFAAFVALTLGISFYMGRRAQGSQGYFAAHGQIPWFVNGVAFAGDYLSAASFLGICGMIA' A
#
# COMPACT_ATOMS: atom_id res chain seq x y z
N MET A 1 -6.30 27.87 -13.14
CA MET A 1 -6.81 26.85 -12.21
C MET A 1 -6.23 27.17 -10.85
N ILE A 2 -6.99 27.83 -9.98
CA ILE A 2 -6.52 28.19 -8.64
C ILE A 2 -6.64 26.91 -7.81
N TYR A 3 -5.52 26.26 -7.53
CA TYR A 3 -5.49 25.13 -6.61
C TYR A 3 -5.61 25.69 -5.19
N GLU A 4 -6.86 25.86 -4.74
CA GLU A 4 -7.12 26.14 -3.33
C GLU A 4 -6.69 24.92 -2.51
N PHE A 5 -5.79 25.14 -1.56
CA PHE A 5 -5.29 24.08 -0.70
C PHE A 5 -6.42 23.54 0.17
N SER A 6 -6.79 22.28 -0.05
CA SER A 6 -7.82 21.60 0.74
C SER A 6 -7.19 20.91 1.95
N TRP A 7 -7.40 21.50 3.13
CA TRP A 7 -7.00 20.93 4.41
C TRP A 7 -7.56 19.51 4.62
N LEU A 8 -8.77 19.24 4.12
CA LEU A 8 -9.39 17.92 4.19
C LEU A 8 -8.62 16.91 3.34
N ALA A 9 -8.29 17.25 2.09
CA ALA A 9 -7.54 16.37 1.20
C ALA A 9 -6.15 16.04 1.77
N PHE A 10 -5.44 17.05 2.29
CA PHE A 10 -4.17 16.84 2.97
C PHE A 10 -4.31 15.96 4.21
N GLY A 11 -5.34 16.19 5.03
CA GLY A 11 -5.62 15.38 6.22
C GLY A 11 -5.85 13.91 5.89
N VAL A 12 -6.63 13.62 4.84
CA VAL A 12 -6.88 12.24 4.38
C VAL A 12 -5.60 11.60 3.85
N PHE A 13 -4.82 12.31 3.04
CA PHE A 13 -3.53 11.81 2.52
C PHE A 13 -2.56 11.49 3.66
N ALA A 14 -2.37 12.42 4.60
CA ALA A 14 -1.47 12.24 5.74
C ALA A 14 -1.92 11.07 6.63
N ALA A 15 -3.24 10.94 6.88
CA ALA A 15 -3.79 9.84 7.65
C ALA A 15 -3.56 8.48 6.97
N PHE A 16 -3.77 8.39 5.65
CA PHE A 16 -3.51 7.18 4.89
C PHE A 16 -2.04 6.77 4.94
N VAL A 17 -1.12 7.70 4.71
CA VAL A 17 0.34 7.44 4.78
C VAL A 17 0.75 7.00 6.18
N ALA A 18 0.28 7.70 7.22
CA ALA A 18 0.60 7.35 8.61
C ALA A 18 0.07 5.96 8.98
N LEU A 19 -1.13 5.59 8.52
CA LEU A 19 -1.70 4.26 8.71
C LEU A 19 -0.83 3.18 8.03
N THR A 20 -0.49 3.36 6.75
CA THR A 20 0.34 2.39 6.01
C THR A 20 1.70 2.19 6.65
N LEU A 21 2.37 3.28 7.06
CA LEU A 21 3.65 3.21 7.77
C LEU A 21 3.49 2.55 9.14
N GLY A 22 2.46 2.94 9.91
CA GLY A 22 2.18 2.37 11.23
C GLY A 22 2.00 0.86 11.19
N ILE A 23 1.22 0.35 10.23
CA ILE A 23 1.01 -1.09 10.02
C ILE A 23 2.33 -1.76 9.60
N SER A 24 3.07 -1.16 8.66
CA SER A 24 4.36 -1.69 8.18
C SER A 24 5.39 -1.84 9.30
N PHE A 25 5.53 -0.81 10.14
CA PHE A 25 6.45 -0.86 11.29
C PHE A 25 5.99 -1.87 12.35
N TYR A 26 4.68 -1.94 12.61
CA TYR A 26 4.14 -2.88 13.59
C TYR A 26 4.36 -4.34 13.16
N MET A 27 4.07 -4.66 11.90
CA MET A 27 4.26 -6.00 11.33
C MET A 27 5.75 -6.33 11.18
N GLY A 28 6.56 -5.38 10.67
CA GLY A 28 8.01 -5.57 10.51
C GLY A 28 8.74 -5.80 11.84
N ARG A 29 8.27 -5.21 12.94
CA ARG A 29 8.80 -5.47 14.29
C ARG A 29 8.45 -6.85 14.85
N ARG A 30 7.36 -7.47 14.37
CA ARG A 30 6.89 -8.80 14.80
C ARG A 30 7.48 -9.94 13.98
N ALA A 31 7.96 -9.68 12.78
CA ALA A 31 8.54 -10.70 11.92
C ALA A 31 9.97 -11.06 12.40
N GLN A 32 10.09 -12.14 13.17
CA GLN A 32 11.38 -12.67 13.63
C GLN A 32 11.84 -13.81 12.71
N GLY A 33 13.05 -13.69 12.16
CA GLY A 33 13.67 -14.69 11.28
C GLY A 33 13.22 -14.62 9.82
N SER A 34 14.00 -15.20 8.91
CA SER A 34 13.76 -15.14 7.46
C SER A 34 12.43 -15.78 7.04
N GLN A 35 12.03 -16.88 7.67
CA GLN A 35 10.77 -17.55 7.35
C GLN A 35 9.53 -16.76 7.77
N GLY A 36 9.59 -16.01 8.88
CA GLY A 36 8.52 -15.13 9.31
C GLY A 36 8.43 -13.87 8.44
N TYR A 37 9.58 -13.34 7.99
CA TYR A 37 9.65 -12.11 7.19
C TYR A 37 9.27 -12.30 5.72
N PHE A 38 9.70 -13.42 5.11
CA PHE A 38 9.47 -13.66 3.67
C PHE A 38 8.30 -14.60 3.36
N ALA A 39 8.02 -15.57 4.23
CA ALA A 39 6.98 -16.57 3.96
C ALA A 39 5.79 -16.49 4.92
N ALA A 40 5.83 -15.61 5.94
CA ALA A 40 4.81 -15.53 6.99
C ALA A 40 4.39 -16.92 7.52
N HIS A 41 5.37 -17.82 7.67
CA HIS A 41 5.17 -19.23 8.05
C HIS A 41 4.20 -20.05 7.17
N GLY A 42 3.90 -19.59 5.94
CA GLY A 42 2.91 -20.20 5.06
C GLY A 42 1.46 -20.03 5.54
N GLN A 43 1.21 -19.09 6.46
CA GLN A 43 -0.10 -18.94 7.12
C GLN A 43 -1.05 -17.97 6.40
N ILE A 44 -0.62 -17.31 5.32
CA ILE A 44 -1.46 -16.35 4.58
C ILE A 44 -2.45 -17.11 3.69
N PRO A 45 -3.77 -16.89 3.83
CA PRO A 45 -4.77 -17.51 2.96
C PRO A 45 -4.58 -17.12 1.49
N TRP A 46 -4.86 -18.05 0.58
CA TRP A 46 -4.68 -17.85 -0.87
C TRP A 46 -5.40 -16.60 -1.40
N PHE A 47 -6.59 -16.28 -0.87
CA PHE A 47 -7.37 -15.13 -1.30
C PHE A 47 -6.70 -13.80 -0.90
N VAL A 48 -6.20 -13.70 0.34
CA VAL A 48 -5.50 -12.50 0.82
C VAL A 48 -4.21 -12.30 0.04
N ASN A 49 -3.49 -13.38 -0.24
CA ASN A 49 -2.29 -13.34 -1.08
C ASN A 49 -2.63 -12.89 -2.51
N GLY A 50 -3.72 -13.42 -3.10
CA GLY A 50 -4.18 -13.02 -4.43
C GLY A 50 -4.56 -11.54 -4.54
N VAL A 51 -5.25 -11.00 -3.53
CA VAL A 51 -5.58 -9.57 -3.47
C VAL A 51 -4.32 -8.72 -3.32
N ALA A 52 -3.35 -9.14 -2.50
CA ALA A 52 -2.07 -8.43 -2.37
C ALA A 52 -1.32 -8.34 -3.70
N PHE A 53 -1.21 -9.46 -4.43
CA PHE A 53 -0.61 -9.47 -5.77
C PHE A 53 -1.34 -8.56 -6.76
N ALA A 54 -2.68 -8.60 -6.79
CA ALA A 54 -3.45 -7.71 -7.65
C ALA A 54 -3.17 -6.23 -7.32
N GLY A 55 -3.03 -5.89 -6.03
CA GLY A 55 -2.65 -4.56 -5.58
C GLY A 55 -1.27 -4.12 -6.08
N ASP A 56 -0.27 -5.00 -5.99
CA ASP A 56 1.09 -4.71 -6.49
C ASP A 56 1.11 -4.47 -8.01
N TYR A 57 0.30 -5.21 -8.78
CA TYR A 57 0.14 -4.95 -10.22
C TYR A 57 -0.50 -3.59 -10.54
N LEU A 58 -1.41 -3.12 -9.68
CA LEU A 58 -2.11 -1.85 -9.81
C LEU A 58 -1.31 -0.65 -9.27
N SER A 59 -0.02 -0.82 -9.01
CA SER A 59 0.89 0.22 -8.50
C SER A 59 0.72 1.58 -9.20
N ALA A 60 1.11 2.66 -8.51
CA ALA A 60 0.99 4.04 -8.98
C ALA A 60 1.58 4.27 -10.38
N ALA A 61 2.63 3.53 -10.74
CA ALA A 61 3.20 3.55 -12.09
C ALA A 61 2.23 3.02 -13.15
N SER A 62 1.55 1.91 -12.87
CA SER A 62 0.51 1.34 -13.74
C SER A 62 -0.69 2.29 -13.84
N PHE A 63 -1.13 2.85 -12.71
CA PHE A 63 -2.23 3.82 -12.69
C PHE A 63 -1.90 5.08 -13.49
N LEU A 64 -0.76 5.71 -13.23
CA LEU A 64 -0.29 6.88 -13.97
C LEU A 64 -0.03 6.56 -15.44
N GLY A 65 0.50 5.37 -15.74
CA GLY A 65 0.77 4.92 -17.12
C GLY A 65 -0.52 4.75 -17.93
N ILE A 66 -1.53 4.10 -17.38
CA ILE A 66 -2.84 3.94 -18.05
C ILE A 66 -3.57 5.28 -18.13
N CYS A 67 -3.59 6.07 -17.06
CA CYS A 67 -4.19 7.41 -17.08
C CYS A 67 -3.47 8.35 -18.06
N GLY A 68 -2.15 8.26 -18.17
CA GLY A 68 -1.33 9.06 -19.08
C GLY A 68 -1.39 8.61 -20.54
N MET A 69 -1.76 7.35 -20.81
CA MET A 69 -2.07 6.88 -22.17
C MET A 69 -3.47 7.30 -22.64
N ILE A 70 -4.40 7.54 -21.72
CA ILE A 70 -5.79 7.94 -22.02
C ILE A 70 -5.96 9.47 -22.04
N ALA A 71 -5.03 10.23 -21.43
CA ALA A 71 -5.03 11.69 -21.36
C ALA A 71 -4.57 12.39 -22.64
#